data_AF-G3IAP1-F1
#
_entry.id   AF-G3IAP1-F1
#
_cell.length_a   1.000
_cell.length_b   1.000
_cell.length_c   1.000
_cell.angle_alpha   90.00
_cell.angle_beta   90.00
_cell.angle_gamma   90.00
#
_symmetry.space_group_name_H-M   'P 1'
#
loop_
_entity.id
_entity.type
_entity.pdbx_description
1 polymer ?
#
loop_
_entity_poly.entity_id
_entity_poly.type
_entity_poly.pdbx_seq_one_letter_code
_entity_poly.pdbx_strand_id
1 'polypeptide(L)'
;DLLHIQPAPNNGTHGSLNHLLKAPFYEPSHAGELSTPSTCGFTTPLPTDTLDCVCDVLKPNSQLEQINQMLNLTEGDTIKGTSESQYDALITSNLVPMYEEFKKMWHYFHEFLLIKYAVERNGINVVSGPIFDYNYDGHFDAPDEITQHVANTDVPIPTHYFVVLTSCKDKAYTPDSCPGWLDVLPFIIPHRPTNMESCPENRTEDLWVEDRFKAHIARVRDVELLTGLDFYQEKAQPVSEILQLKTYLPTFETVI
;
A
#
# COMPACT_ATOMS: atom_id res chain seq x y z
N ASP A 1 16.82 16.73 22.15
CA ASP A 1 18.13 16.07 22.01
C ASP A 1 19.31 16.90 22.48
N LEU A 2 19.73 17.98 21.80
CA LEU A 2 20.93 18.74 22.20
C LEU A 2 20.93 19.26 23.66
N LEU A 3 19.75 19.60 24.18
CA LEU A 3 19.58 20.11 25.55
C LEU A 3 19.26 19.02 26.59
N HIS A 4 19.20 17.75 26.18
CA HIS A 4 18.80 16.62 27.04
C HIS A 4 17.45 16.83 27.76
N ILE A 5 16.49 17.45 27.07
CA ILE A 5 15.11 17.65 27.54
C ILE A 5 14.13 16.84 26.70
N GLN A 6 12.99 16.50 27.31
CA GLN A 6 11.87 15.85 26.62
C GLN A 6 11.12 16.86 25.74
N PRO A 7 10.88 16.55 24.45
CA PRO A 7 10.09 17.41 23.58
C PRO A 7 8.61 17.33 23.93
N ALA A 8 7.87 18.42 23.69
CA ALA A 8 6.41 18.37 23.67
C ALA A 8 5.91 17.56 22.44
N PRO A 9 4.66 17.06 22.42
CA PRO A 9 4.09 16.42 21.24
C PRO A 9 4.19 17.32 20.00
N ASN A 10 4.70 16.75 18.90
CA ASN A 10 4.94 17.47 17.64
C ASN A 10 4.96 16.48 16.47
N ASN A 11 4.96 17.00 15.24
CA ASN A 11 4.90 16.18 14.01
C ASN A 11 6.25 15.59 13.58
N GLY A 12 7.32 15.85 14.34
CA GLY A 12 8.65 15.30 14.10
C GLY A 12 8.71 13.82 14.42
N THR A 13 9.52 13.09 13.65
CA THR A 13 9.81 11.67 13.91
C THR A 13 11.09 11.59 14.77
N HIS A 14 10.93 11.49 16.09
CA HIS A 14 12.05 11.54 17.03
C HIS A 14 13.03 10.39 16.77
N GLY A 15 14.29 10.71 16.51
CA GLY A 15 15.33 9.74 16.15
C GLY A 15 15.74 9.75 14.67
N SER A 16 14.94 10.33 13.76
CA SER A 16 15.29 10.39 12.32
C SER A 16 16.57 11.21 12.05
N LEU A 17 16.86 12.20 12.90
CA LEU A 17 18.05 13.05 12.82
C LEU A 17 19.22 12.58 13.68
N ASN A 18 19.16 11.36 14.25
CA ASN A 18 20.24 10.84 15.11
C ASN A 18 21.59 10.76 14.39
N HIS A 19 21.59 10.54 13.08
CA HIS A 19 22.81 10.50 12.25
C HIS A 19 23.58 11.83 12.22
N LEU A 20 22.98 12.95 12.64
CA LEU A 20 23.64 14.25 12.79
C LEU A 20 24.40 14.40 14.12
N LEU A 21 24.13 13.53 15.09
CA LEU A 21 24.68 13.60 16.44
C LEU A 21 25.83 12.61 16.59
N LYS A 22 26.91 13.03 17.26
CA LYS A 22 28.02 12.12 17.62
C LYS A 22 27.60 11.05 18.62
N ALA A 23 26.70 11.42 19.53
CA ALA A 23 26.12 10.56 20.54
C ALA A 23 24.63 10.95 20.69
N PRO A 24 23.70 10.13 20.17
CA PRO A 24 22.27 10.38 20.31
C PRO A 24 21.83 10.38 21.79
N PHE A 25 20.95 11.32 22.14
CA PHE A 25 20.33 11.35 23.48
C PHE A 25 19.13 10.42 23.59
N TYR A 26 18.43 10.21 22.48
CA TYR A 26 17.24 9.36 22.37
C TYR A 26 17.52 8.24 21.38
N GLU A 27 17.31 7.00 21.80
CA GLU A 27 17.41 5.81 20.96
C GLU A 27 16.01 5.31 20.62
N PRO A 28 15.56 5.41 19.34
CA PRO A 28 14.22 4.99 18.95
C PRO A 28 14.08 3.47 18.94
N SER A 29 12.86 3.00 19.19
CA SER A 29 12.45 1.59 19.04
C SER A 29 11.23 1.48 18.12
N HIS A 30 10.98 0.29 17.57
CA HIS A 30 9.74 0.02 16.85
C HIS A 30 8.52 0.19 17.76
N ALA A 31 7.40 0.63 17.18
CA ALA A 31 6.12 0.68 17.89
C ALA A 31 5.58 -0.75 18.05
N GLY A 32 5.12 -1.09 19.25
CA GLY A 32 4.49 -2.39 19.49
C GLY A 32 3.13 -2.48 18.79
N GLU A 33 2.85 -3.63 18.19
CA GLU A 33 1.54 -3.91 17.59
C GLU A 33 0.45 -3.90 18.68
N LEU A 34 -0.60 -3.12 18.46
CA LEU A 34 -1.73 -3.00 19.40
C LEU A 34 -2.79 -4.07 19.19
N SER A 35 -2.98 -4.51 17.94
CA SER A 35 -4.00 -5.47 17.55
C SER A 35 -3.34 -6.65 16.85
N THR A 36 -3.24 -7.79 17.53
CA THR A 36 -2.62 -8.99 16.97
C THR A 36 -3.50 -9.60 15.88
N PRO A 37 -2.92 -10.12 14.78
CA PRO A 37 -3.68 -10.71 13.69
C PRO A 37 -4.46 -11.95 14.15
N SER A 38 -5.71 -12.07 13.69
CA SER A 38 -6.52 -13.29 13.82
C SER A 38 -6.22 -14.27 12.67
N THR A 39 -6.49 -15.56 12.88
CA THR A 39 -6.29 -16.59 11.86
C THR A 39 -7.54 -16.81 11.00
N CYS A 40 -7.42 -16.66 9.67
CA CYS A 40 -8.44 -17.07 8.69
C CYS A 40 -7.95 -18.30 7.93
N GLY A 41 -8.14 -19.49 8.51
CA GLY A 41 -7.67 -20.75 7.92
C GLY A 41 -8.60 -21.26 6.81
N PHE A 42 -8.02 -22.01 5.86
CA PHE A 42 -8.80 -22.73 4.86
C PHE A 42 -9.62 -23.84 5.54
N THR A 43 -10.95 -23.81 5.37
CA THR A 43 -11.87 -24.73 6.06
C THR A 43 -12.57 -25.65 5.07
N THR A 44 -13.33 -25.09 4.12
CA THR A 44 -14.06 -25.83 3.10
C THR A 44 -13.80 -25.26 1.72
N PRO A 45 -13.59 -26.11 0.69
CA PRO A 45 -13.31 -25.64 -0.67
C PRO A 45 -14.55 -25.12 -1.40
N LEU A 46 -15.75 -25.44 -0.92
CA LEU A 46 -16.99 -24.89 -1.46
C LEU A 46 -17.55 -23.84 -0.48
N PRO A 47 -17.88 -22.63 -0.95
CA PRO A 47 -18.44 -21.60 -0.10
C PRO A 47 -19.86 -21.95 0.30
N THR A 48 -20.25 -21.59 1.54
CA THR A 48 -21.62 -21.77 2.04
C THR A 48 -22.59 -20.71 1.52
N ASP A 49 -22.06 -19.56 1.12
CA ASP A 49 -22.78 -18.41 0.57
C ASP A 49 -22.08 -17.96 -0.71
N THR A 50 -22.85 -17.70 -1.77
CA THR A 50 -22.32 -17.22 -3.05
C THR A 50 -22.00 -15.74 -3.04
N LEU A 51 -22.46 -14.98 -2.03
CA LEU A 51 -22.28 -13.53 -1.91
C LEU A 51 -22.77 -12.78 -3.17
N ASP A 52 -23.78 -13.34 -3.84
CA ASP A 52 -24.31 -12.90 -5.14
C ASP A 52 -23.25 -12.70 -6.25
N CYS A 53 -22.08 -13.33 -6.12
CA CYS A 53 -21.01 -13.31 -7.11
C CYS A 53 -21.21 -14.39 -8.17
N VAL A 54 -20.92 -14.08 -9.43
CA VAL A 54 -21.04 -15.01 -10.56
C VAL A 54 -19.73 -15.08 -11.33
N CYS A 55 -19.25 -16.30 -11.57
CA CYS A 55 -18.10 -16.58 -12.43
C CYS A 55 -18.53 -17.55 -13.53
N ASP A 56 -18.94 -17.04 -14.69
CA ASP A 56 -19.50 -17.84 -15.79
C ASP A 56 -18.50 -18.84 -16.40
N VAL A 57 -17.19 -18.62 -16.17
CA VAL A 57 -16.11 -19.45 -16.72
C VAL A 57 -15.97 -20.78 -15.95
N LEU A 58 -16.29 -20.79 -14.66
CA LEU A 58 -16.13 -21.96 -13.81
C LEU A 58 -17.41 -22.80 -13.79
N LYS A 59 -17.29 -24.08 -14.17
CA LYS A 59 -18.42 -25.02 -14.04
C LYS A 59 -18.71 -25.29 -12.56
N PRO A 60 -19.99 -25.42 -12.18
CA PRO A 60 -20.38 -25.64 -10.79
C PRO A 60 -19.70 -26.87 -10.16
N ASN A 61 -19.38 -26.75 -8.87
CA ASN A 61 -18.85 -27.76 -7.97
C ASN A 61 -17.44 -28.28 -8.30
N SER A 62 -17.24 -29.05 -9.37
CA SER A 62 -15.97 -29.78 -9.54
C SER A 62 -14.79 -28.88 -9.93
N GLN A 63 -15.00 -27.91 -10.81
CA GLN A 63 -13.95 -26.94 -11.17
C GLN A 63 -13.77 -25.91 -10.05
N LEU A 64 -14.85 -25.47 -9.41
CA LEU A 64 -14.79 -24.52 -8.30
C LEU A 64 -14.00 -25.09 -7.11
N GLU A 65 -14.23 -26.35 -6.74
CA GLU A 65 -13.50 -27.03 -5.68
C GLU A 65 -12.00 -27.10 -5.99
N GLN A 66 -11.64 -27.45 -7.23
CA GLN A 66 -10.24 -27.51 -7.67
C GLN A 66 -9.54 -26.14 -7.59
N ILE A 67 -10.20 -25.08 -8.04
CA ILE A 67 -9.65 -23.72 -8.01
C ILE A 67 -9.53 -23.22 -6.57
N ASN A 68 -10.55 -23.40 -5.74
CA ASN A 68 -10.49 -22.96 -4.35
C ASN A 68 -9.44 -23.72 -3.54
N GLN A 69 -9.16 -24.98 -3.88
CA GLN A 69 -8.10 -25.75 -3.23
C GLN A 69 -6.70 -25.13 -3.43
N MET A 70 -6.50 -24.26 -4.43
CA MET A 70 -5.24 -23.54 -4.59
C MET A 70 -4.97 -22.55 -3.44
N LEU A 71 -6.02 -22.09 -2.76
CA LEU A 71 -5.90 -21.23 -1.57
C LEU A 71 -5.51 -22.02 -0.31
N ASN A 72 -5.54 -23.35 -0.36
CA ASN A 72 -5.14 -24.21 0.75
C ASN A 72 -3.63 -24.48 0.73
N LEU A 73 -2.87 -23.51 1.20
CA LEU A 73 -1.41 -23.56 1.21
C LEU A 73 -0.87 -24.35 2.41
N THR A 74 0.20 -25.12 2.18
CA THR A 74 0.97 -25.82 3.22
C THR A 74 2.29 -25.10 3.50
N GLU A 75 2.90 -25.39 4.66
CA GLU A 75 4.19 -24.81 5.01
C GLU A 75 5.27 -25.18 3.97
N GLY A 76 5.85 -24.14 3.34
CA GLY A 76 6.91 -24.30 2.33
C GLY A 76 6.43 -24.28 0.87
N ASP A 77 5.12 -24.10 0.63
CA ASP A 77 4.62 -23.93 -0.74
C ASP A 77 5.19 -22.66 -1.39
N THR A 78 5.69 -22.80 -2.61
CA THR A 78 6.19 -21.68 -3.42
C THR A 78 5.11 -21.28 -4.42
N ILE A 79 4.48 -20.12 -4.23
CA ILE A 79 3.52 -19.56 -5.18
C ILE A 79 4.28 -19.18 -6.47
N LYS A 80 4.07 -19.93 -7.55
CA LYS A 80 4.59 -19.59 -8.88
C LYS A 80 3.46 -18.96 -9.68
N GLY A 81 3.73 -17.85 -10.36
CA GLY A 81 2.77 -17.26 -11.30
C GLY A 81 2.47 -18.23 -12.43
N THR A 82 1.23 -18.73 -12.49
CA THR A 82 0.72 -19.58 -13.58
C THR A 82 -0.45 -18.88 -14.25
N SER A 83 -0.96 -19.42 -15.36
CA SER A 83 -2.18 -18.90 -15.98
C SER A 83 -3.41 -19.03 -15.07
N GLU A 84 -3.38 -19.96 -14.11
CA GLU A 84 -4.50 -20.22 -13.20
C GLU A 84 -4.40 -19.40 -11.89
N SER A 85 -3.21 -18.91 -11.51
CA SER A 85 -3.04 -18.08 -10.30
C SER A 85 -3.77 -16.73 -10.35
N GLN A 86 -4.32 -16.35 -11.52
CA GLN A 86 -5.22 -15.19 -11.59
C GLN A 86 -6.47 -15.39 -10.70
N TYR A 87 -6.95 -16.64 -10.55
CA TYR A 87 -8.13 -16.92 -9.73
C TYR A 87 -7.90 -16.59 -8.25
N ASP A 88 -6.66 -16.66 -7.76
CA ASP A 88 -6.31 -16.29 -6.38
C ASP A 88 -6.56 -14.79 -6.10
N ALA A 89 -6.59 -13.96 -7.14
CA ALA A 89 -6.89 -12.54 -7.04
C ALA A 89 -8.36 -12.20 -7.35
N LEU A 90 -9.13 -13.10 -7.98
CA LEU A 90 -10.53 -12.92 -8.38
C LEU A 90 -11.50 -13.41 -7.28
N ILE A 91 -11.27 -12.94 -6.05
CA ILE A 91 -12.03 -13.31 -4.85
C ILE A 91 -12.55 -12.06 -4.12
N THR A 92 -13.63 -12.21 -3.37
CA THR A 92 -14.32 -11.09 -2.69
C THR A 92 -13.44 -10.39 -1.66
N SER A 93 -12.50 -11.10 -1.03
CA SER A 93 -11.55 -10.53 -0.06
C SER A 93 -10.52 -9.58 -0.69
N ASN A 94 -10.42 -9.55 -2.03
CA ASN A 94 -9.54 -8.64 -2.77
C ASN A 94 -10.33 -7.51 -3.48
N LEU A 95 -11.61 -7.33 -3.15
CA LEU A 95 -12.43 -6.25 -3.66
C LEU A 95 -12.37 -5.03 -2.73
N VAL A 96 -12.30 -3.84 -3.34
CA VAL A 96 -12.36 -2.55 -2.63
C VAL A 96 -13.26 -1.58 -3.40
N PRO A 97 -14.05 -0.70 -2.73
CA PRO A 97 -14.92 0.24 -3.42
C PRO A 97 -14.15 1.29 -4.22
N MET A 98 -14.34 1.33 -5.54
CA MET A 98 -13.72 2.32 -6.43
C MET A 98 -14.74 3.03 -7.31
N TYR A 99 -14.64 4.36 -7.43
CA TYR A 99 -15.34 5.12 -8.45
C TYR A 99 -14.82 4.76 -9.85
N GLU A 100 -15.71 4.79 -10.84
CA GLU A 100 -15.39 4.39 -12.22
C GLU A 100 -14.22 5.16 -12.82
N GLU A 101 -14.20 6.50 -12.66
CA GLU A 101 -13.11 7.33 -13.20
C GLU A 101 -11.78 7.13 -12.48
N PHE A 102 -11.81 6.85 -11.17
CA PHE A 102 -10.62 6.50 -10.42
C PHE A 102 -10.08 5.13 -10.84
N LYS A 103 -10.97 4.16 -11.08
CA LYS A 103 -10.61 2.81 -11.51
C LYS A 103 -9.80 2.82 -12.81
N LYS A 104 -10.14 3.67 -13.79
CA LYS A 104 -9.36 3.83 -15.03
C LYS A 104 -7.91 4.24 -14.76
N MET A 105 -7.72 5.23 -13.89
CA MET A 105 -6.41 5.70 -13.44
C MET A 105 -5.65 4.62 -12.67
N TRP A 106 -6.33 3.90 -11.77
CA TRP A 106 -5.77 2.80 -10.98
C TRP A 106 -5.32 1.64 -11.87
N HIS A 107 -6.12 1.27 -12.87
CA HIS A 107 -5.79 0.26 -13.86
C HIS A 107 -4.56 0.67 -14.66
N TYR A 108 -4.51 1.90 -15.18
CA TYR A 108 -3.36 2.38 -15.94
C TYR A 108 -2.06 2.33 -15.12
N PHE A 109 -2.12 2.70 -13.84
CA PHE A 109 -0.96 2.60 -12.96
C PHE A 109 -0.47 1.14 -12.83
N HIS A 110 -1.36 0.19 -12.56
CA HIS A 110 -0.96 -1.21 -12.34
C HIS A 110 -0.58 -1.94 -13.64
N GLU A 111 -1.19 -1.59 -14.76
CA GLU A 111 -0.95 -2.22 -16.06
C GLU A 111 0.31 -1.68 -16.76
N PHE A 112 0.61 -0.38 -16.61
CA PHE A 112 1.72 0.25 -17.33
C PHE A 112 2.82 0.80 -16.42
N LEU A 113 2.47 1.69 -15.48
CA LEU A 113 3.48 2.39 -14.66
C LEU A 113 4.20 1.45 -13.70
N LEU A 114 3.48 0.50 -13.11
CA LEU A 114 4.05 -0.46 -12.17
C LEU A 114 5.11 -1.35 -12.83
N ILE A 115 4.85 -1.80 -14.07
CA ILE A 115 5.79 -2.59 -14.86
C ILE A 115 7.03 -1.75 -15.20
N LYS A 116 6.84 -0.49 -15.61
CA LYS A 116 7.95 0.46 -15.85
C LYS A 116 8.83 0.59 -14.60
N TYR A 117 8.23 0.84 -13.43
CA TYR A 117 8.99 0.96 -12.17
C TYR A 117 9.69 -0.35 -11.78
N ALA A 118 9.07 -1.51 -12.00
CA ALA A 118 9.68 -2.80 -11.73
C ALA A 118 10.95 -3.03 -12.56
N VAL A 119 10.92 -2.69 -13.85
CA VAL A 119 12.08 -2.80 -14.74
C VAL A 119 13.19 -1.82 -14.34
N GLU A 120 12.84 -0.56 -14.05
CA GLU A 120 13.80 0.48 -13.69
C GLU A 120 14.52 0.23 -12.35
N ARG A 121 13.92 -0.57 -11.47
CA ARG A 121 14.36 -0.80 -10.08
C ARG A 121 14.84 -2.23 -9.80
N ASN A 122 14.91 -3.09 -10.82
CA ASN A 122 15.26 -4.51 -10.68
C ASN A 122 14.31 -5.26 -9.72
N GLY A 123 13.01 -5.08 -9.94
CA GLY A 123 11.95 -5.58 -9.08
C GLY A 123 11.49 -4.55 -8.04
N ILE A 124 10.22 -4.66 -7.65
CA ILE A 124 9.58 -3.82 -6.65
C ILE A 124 8.70 -4.68 -5.74
N ASN A 125 8.73 -4.37 -4.45
CA ASN A 125 7.70 -4.77 -3.51
C ASN A 125 6.61 -3.69 -3.52
N VAL A 126 5.35 -4.12 -3.46
CA VAL A 126 4.17 -3.25 -3.49
C VAL A 126 3.34 -3.54 -2.27
N VAL A 127 2.99 -2.50 -1.52
CA VAL A 127 1.93 -2.54 -0.51
C VAL A 127 0.92 -1.46 -0.87
N SER A 128 -0.35 -1.83 -0.97
CA SER A 128 -1.43 -0.90 -1.27
C SER A 128 -2.64 -1.17 -0.40
N GLY A 129 -3.47 -0.14 -0.21
CA GLY A 129 -4.65 -0.26 0.63
C GLY A 129 -5.48 1.02 0.67
N PRO A 130 -6.68 0.95 1.29
CA PRO A 130 -7.55 2.10 1.46
C PRO A 130 -7.07 3.04 2.58
N ILE A 131 -7.45 4.31 2.48
CA ILE A 131 -7.31 5.34 3.52
C ILE A 131 -8.67 5.97 3.78
N PHE A 132 -9.00 6.17 5.05
CA PHE A 132 -10.19 6.88 5.51
C PHE A 132 -9.71 8.09 6.33
N ASP A 133 -9.95 9.29 5.78
CA ASP A 133 -9.59 10.58 6.37
C ASP A 133 -10.64 11.61 5.91
N TYR A 134 -11.86 11.46 6.42
CA TYR A 134 -13.04 12.27 6.09
C TYR A 134 -12.98 13.64 6.76
N ASN A 135 -12.25 13.77 7.87
CA ASN A 135 -12.06 15.02 8.60
C ASN A 135 -10.85 15.82 8.08
N TYR A 136 -10.01 15.23 7.21
CA TYR A 136 -8.83 15.82 6.58
C TYR A 136 -7.75 16.24 7.58
N ASP A 137 -7.64 15.54 8.71
CA ASP A 137 -6.67 15.84 9.77
C ASP A 137 -5.32 15.12 9.61
N GLY A 138 -5.22 14.24 8.60
CA GLY A 138 -4.02 13.48 8.30
C GLY A 138 -3.83 12.21 9.13
N HIS A 139 -4.84 11.75 9.87
CA HIS A 139 -4.86 10.49 10.61
C HIS A 139 -5.96 9.57 10.08
N PHE A 140 -5.87 8.29 10.42
CA PHE A 140 -6.94 7.34 10.10
C PHE A 140 -8.19 7.65 10.93
N ASP A 141 -9.36 7.62 10.26
CA ASP A 141 -10.66 7.80 10.92
C ASP A 141 -11.04 6.59 11.79
N ALA A 142 -11.67 6.86 12.93
CA ALA A 142 -12.44 5.86 13.65
C ALA A 142 -13.74 5.52 12.89
N PRO A 143 -14.35 4.33 13.11
CA PRO A 143 -15.56 3.92 12.37
C PRO A 143 -16.74 4.91 12.45
N ASP A 144 -16.86 5.67 13.53
CA ASP A 144 -17.90 6.70 13.72
C ASP A 144 -17.61 8.02 13.01
N GLU A 145 -16.37 8.26 12.57
CA GLU A 145 -15.97 9.44 11.78
C GLU A 145 -16.20 9.24 10.27
N ILE A 146 -16.34 7.97 9.82
CA ILE A 146 -16.57 7.63 8.42
C ILE A 146 -18.00 8.00 8.01
N THR A 147 -18.12 8.90 7.02
CA THR A 147 -19.44 9.45 6.62
C THR A 147 -20.05 8.85 5.36
N GLN A 148 -19.30 8.09 4.55
CA GLN A 148 -19.82 7.45 3.33
C GLN A 148 -19.58 5.95 3.29
N HIS A 149 -20.60 5.25 2.83
CA HIS A 149 -20.63 3.79 2.74
C HIS A 149 -21.23 3.36 1.39
N VAL A 150 -20.92 2.14 0.97
CA VAL A 150 -21.57 1.51 -0.18
C VAL A 150 -23.08 1.37 0.12
N ALA A 151 -23.91 1.61 -0.89
CA ALA A 151 -25.35 1.70 -0.71
C ALA A 151 -25.92 0.45 -0.01
N ASN A 152 -26.65 0.67 1.09
CA ASN A 152 -27.29 -0.35 1.91
C ASN A 152 -26.32 -1.34 2.60
N THR A 153 -25.07 -0.95 2.84
CA THR A 153 -24.10 -1.76 3.59
C THR A 153 -23.30 -0.89 4.56
N ASP A 154 -22.59 -1.54 5.48
CA ASP A 154 -21.61 -0.88 6.38
C ASP A 154 -20.20 -0.86 5.77
N VAL A 155 -20.06 -1.10 4.46
CA VAL A 155 -18.76 -1.10 3.79
C VAL A 155 -18.33 0.34 3.52
N PRO A 156 -17.26 0.85 4.14
CA PRO A 156 -16.88 2.25 4.02
C PRO A 156 -16.25 2.54 2.66
N ILE A 157 -16.48 3.75 2.13
CA ILE A 157 -15.84 4.20 0.88
C ILE A 157 -14.52 4.89 1.25
N PRO A 158 -13.35 4.47 0.70
CA PRO A 158 -12.09 5.13 1.01
C PRO A 158 -12.05 6.58 0.49
N THR A 159 -11.37 7.47 1.21
CA THR A 159 -11.11 8.84 0.76
C THR A 159 -9.89 8.92 -0.16
N HIS A 160 -8.91 8.04 0.08
CA HIS A 160 -7.69 7.89 -0.70
C HIS A 160 -7.34 6.41 -0.80
N TYR A 161 -6.42 6.08 -1.70
CA TYR A 161 -5.69 4.82 -1.69
C TYR A 161 -4.21 5.10 -1.58
N PHE A 162 -3.48 4.28 -0.85
CA PHE A 162 -2.03 4.36 -0.84
C PHE A 162 -1.42 3.26 -1.72
N VAL A 163 -0.24 3.56 -2.26
CA VAL A 163 0.65 2.58 -2.88
C VAL A 163 2.06 2.91 -2.42
N VAL A 164 2.70 2.01 -1.66
CA VAL A 164 4.11 2.12 -1.28
C VAL A 164 4.92 1.16 -2.14
N LEU A 165 5.71 1.72 -3.06
CA LEU A 165 6.70 0.95 -3.80
C LEU A 165 8.00 0.91 -3.01
N THR A 166 8.57 -0.28 -2.81
CA THR A 166 9.84 -0.47 -2.12
C THR A 166 10.78 -1.31 -2.98
N SER A 167 12.01 -0.85 -3.19
CA SER A 167 13.07 -1.59 -3.89
C SER A 167 14.38 -1.53 -3.12
N CYS A 168 15.40 -2.25 -3.57
CA CYS A 168 16.75 -2.05 -3.05
C CYS A 168 17.35 -0.76 -3.62
N LYS A 169 18.07 0.01 -2.80
CA LYS A 169 18.78 1.21 -3.26
C LYS A 169 19.91 0.85 -4.24
N ASP A 170 20.57 -0.28 -4.00
CA ASP A 170 21.50 -0.89 -4.95
C ASP A 170 20.71 -1.76 -5.94
N LYS A 171 20.61 -1.29 -7.19
CA LYS A 171 19.88 -1.97 -8.27
C LYS A 171 20.47 -3.32 -8.67
N ALA A 172 21.65 -3.69 -8.17
CA ALA A 172 22.20 -5.04 -8.34
C ALA A 172 21.39 -6.12 -7.61
N TYR A 173 20.61 -5.74 -6.59
CA TYR A 173 19.82 -6.66 -5.77
C TYR A 173 18.32 -6.46 -5.99
N THR A 174 17.56 -7.54 -5.82
CA THR A 174 16.09 -7.54 -5.84
C THR A 174 15.53 -7.17 -4.45
N PRO A 175 14.26 -6.76 -4.34
CA PRO A 175 13.67 -6.33 -3.07
C PRO A 175 13.69 -7.41 -1.97
N ASP A 176 13.52 -8.68 -2.33
CA ASP A 176 13.51 -9.84 -1.43
C ASP A 176 14.90 -10.20 -0.87
N SER A 177 15.96 -9.81 -1.58
CA SER A 177 17.35 -10.17 -1.24
C SER A 177 18.24 -8.94 -0.97
N CYS A 178 17.64 -7.81 -0.59
CA CYS A 178 18.36 -6.54 -0.40
C CYS A 178 19.12 -6.49 0.94
N PRO A 179 20.46 -6.55 0.97
CA PRO A 179 21.23 -6.51 2.23
C PRO A 179 21.35 -5.08 2.78
N GLY A 180 21.25 -4.08 1.91
CA GLY A 180 21.50 -2.68 2.24
C GLY A 180 20.23 -1.87 2.47
N TRP A 181 20.36 -0.58 2.14
CA TRP A 181 19.29 0.42 2.24
C TRP A 181 18.19 0.14 1.22
N LEU A 182 16.95 0.36 1.66
CA LEU A 182 15.79 0.38 0.78
C LEU A 182 15.67 1.73 0.09
N ASP A 183 14.95 1.74 -1.03
CA ASP A 183 14.48 2.94 -1.72
C ASP A 183 12.96 2.87 -1.83
N VAL A 184 12.28 3.97 -1.50
CA VAL A 184 10.83 4.01 -1.38
C VAL A 184 10.23 5.07 -2.30
N LEU A 185 9.06 4.75 -2.86
CA LEU A 185 8.25 5.67 -3.66
C LEU A 185 6.78 5.48 -3.27
N PRO A 186 6.30 6.19 -2.22
CA PRO A 186 4.94 6.10 -1.76
C PRO A 186 4.03 7.15 -2.42
N PHE A 187 2.80 6.75 -2.68
CA PHE A 187 1.72 7.56 -3.25
C PHE A 187 0.51 7.53 -2.32
N ILE A 188 -0.18 8.67 -2.18
CA ILE A 188 -1.48 8.77 -1.52
C ILE A 188 -2.44 9.41 -2.52
N ILE A 189 -3.10 8.58 -3.33
CA ILE A 189 -3.91 9.05 -4.45
C ILE A 189 -5.36 9.31 -4.00
N PRO A 190 -5.94 10.50 -4.26
CA PRO A 190 -7.29 10.83 -3.83
C PRO A 190 -8.34 10.03 -4.61
N HIS A 191 -9.24 9.38 -3.88
CA HIS A 191 -10.30 8.55 -4.42
C HIS A 191 -11.51 9.43 -4.76
N ARG A 192 -11.54 9.94 -6.00
CA ARG A 192 -12.54 10.91 -6.45
C ARG A 192 -13.41 10.36 -7.59
N PRO A 193 -14.67 10.82 -7.71
CA PRO A 193 -15.58 10.37 -8.78
C PRO A 193 -15.24 10.94 -10.17
N THR A 194 -14.32 11.91 -10.26
CA THR A 194 -13.92 12.55 -11.52
C THR A 194 -12.42 12.82 -11.54
N ASN A 195 -11.82 12.83 -12.73
CA ASN A 195 -10.40 13.16 -12.94
C ASN A 195 -10.17 14.66 -13.25
N MET A 196 -11.05 15.55 -12.80
CA MET A 196 -11.01 16.99 -13.11
C MET A 196 -9.68 17.66 -12.72
N GLU A 197 -9.04 17.21 -11.65
CA GLU A 197 -7.74 17.75 -11.19
C GLU A 197 -6.60 17.47 -12.20
N SER A 198 -6.79 16.61 -13.20
CA SER A 198 -5.80 16.32 -14.27
C SER A 198 -6.14 17.06 -15.55
N CYS A 199 -7.32 17.67 -15.62
CA CYS A 199 -7.88 18.26 -16.82
C CYS A 199 -7.66 17.34 -18.05
N PRO A 200 -8.10 16.06 -18.02
CA PRO A 200 -7.77 15.11 -19.08
C PRO A 200 -8.35 15.55 -20.43
N GLU A 201 -9.48 16.26 -20.44
CA GLU A 201 -10.19 16.63 -21.68
C GLU A 201 -10.38 15.38 -22.56
N ASN A 202 -9.84 15.38 -23.79
CA ASN A 202 -9.82 14.24 -24.71
C ASN A 202 -8.43 13.58 -24.82
N ARG A 203 -7.56 13.76 -23.82
CA ARG A 203 -6.22 13.17 -23.79
C ARG A 203 -6.27 11.75 -23.25
N THR A 204 -5.40 10.90 -23.79
CA THR A 204 -5.18 9.52 -23.33
C THR A 204 -4.47 9.48 -21.97
N GLU A 205 -4.67 8.41 -21.21
CA GLU A 205 -4.19 8.24 -19.83
C GLU A 205 -2.66 8.37 -19.67
N ASP A 206 -1.90 8.01 -20.70
CA ASP A 206 -0.44 8.12 -20.74
C ASP A 206 0.08 9.56 -20.61
N LEU A 207 -0.75 10.55 -20.91
CA LEU A 207 -0.37 11.96 -20.89
C LEU A 207 -0.60 12.66 -19.55
N TRP A 208 -1.27 12.00 -18.59
CA TRP A 208 -1.67 12.68 -17.35
C TRP A 208 -1.66 11.80 -16.09
N VAL A 209 -1.77 10.47 -16.22
CA VAL A 209 -1.82 9.59 -15.03
C VAL A 209 -0.51 9.62 -14.25
N GLU A 210 0.64 9.51 -14.92
CA GLU A 210 1.94 9.56 -14.24
C GLU A 210 2.12 10.88 -13.49
N ASP A 211 1.77 12.01 -14.11
CA ASP A 211 1.86 13.34 -13.48
C ASP A 211 0.93 13.47 -12.27
N ARG A 212 -0.28 12.90 -12.35
CA ARG A 212 -1.20 12.86 -11.22
C ARG A 212 -0.63 12.04 -10.06
N PHE A 213 -0.07 10.86 -10.31
CA PHE A 213 0.57 10.09 -9.24
C PHE A 213 1.79 10.84 -8.65
N LYS A 214 2.64 11.42 -9.49
CA LYS A 214 3.80 12.21 -9.03
C LYS A 214 3.40 13.40 -8.16
N ALA A 215 2.30 14.07 -8.48
CA ALA A 215 1.77 15.18 -7.69
C ALA A 215 1.29 14.75 -6.28
N HIS A 216 0.98 13.47 -6.11
CA HIS A 216 0.47 12.86 -4.87
C HIS A 216 1.48 11.89 -4.23
N ILE A 217 2.77 12.14 -4.45
CA ILE A 217 3.83 11.48 -3.68
C ILE A 217 3.84 12.04 -2.26
N ALA A 218 4.10 11.15 -1.32
CA ALA A 218 4.21 11.48 0.09
C ALA A 218 5.46 10.87 0.71
N ARG A 219 5.53 10.86 2.04
CA ARG A 219 6.47 10.06 2.81
C ARG A 219 5.79 8.78 3.25
N VAL A 220 6.55 7.72 3.56
CA VAL A 220 5.95 6.52 4.18
C VAL A 220 5.31 6.89 5.52
N ARG A 221 5.90 7.85 6.25
CA ARG A 221 5.33 8.35 7.51
C ARG A 221 3.92 8.93 7.35
N ASP A 222 3.62 9.54 6.21
CA ASP A 222 2.28 10.08 5.93
C ASP A 222 1.28 8.94 5.73
N VAL A 223 1.70 7.86 5.05
CA VAL A 223 0.89 6.64 4.92
C VAL A 223 0.63 6.00 6.28
N GLU A 224 1.64 5.90 7.16
CA GLU A 224 1.47 5.34 8.51
C GLU A 224 0.47 6.13 9.36
N LEU A 225 0.51 7.47 9.29
CA LEU A 225 -0.43 8.33 10.00
C LEU A 225 -1.87 8.10 9.52
N LEU A 226 -2.07 8.02 8.20
CA LEU A 226 -3.39 7.86 7.56
C LEU A 226 -3.97 6.44 7.61
N THR A 227 -3.18 5.45 8.03
CA THR A 227 -3.61 4.03 8.01
C THR A 227 -3.52 3.34 9.37
N GLY A 228 -2.76 3.90 10.30
CA GLY A 228 -2.46 3.24 11.57
C GLY A 228 -1.51 2.03 11.43
N LEU A 229 -0.92 1.82 10.25
CA LEU A 229 0.08 0.78 9.99
C LEU A 229 1.49 1.26 10.38
N ASP A 230 2.40 0.31 10.63
CA ASP A 230 3.83 0.57 10.84
C ASP A 230 4.68 -0.36 9.99
N PHE A 231 5.43 0.21 9.03
CA PHE A 231 6.15 -0.58 8.03
C PHE A 231 7.58 -0.95 8.46
N TYR A 232 8.12 -2.00 7.84
CA TYR A 232 9.53 -2.41 7.91
C TYR A 232 10.07 -2.83 9.30
N GLN A 233 9.21 -3.28 10.21
CA GLN A 233 9.65 -3.73 11.55
C GLN A 233 10.63 -4.91 11.52
N GLU A 234 10.52 -5.79 10.53
CA GLU A 234 11.38 -6.98 10.39
C GLU A 234 12.66 -6.73 9.59
N LYS A 235 12.83 -5.53 9.02
CA LYS A 235 14.05 -5.18 8.28
C LYS A 235 15.18 -5.04 9.29
N ALA A 236 16.19 -5.91 9.19
CA ALA A 236 17.39 -5.89 10.01
C ALA A 236 18.29 -4.66 9.72
N GLN A 237 17.87 -3.48 10.21
CA GLN A 237 18.61 -2.21 10.17
C GLN A 237 18.35 -1.42 11.47
N PRO A 238 19.23 -0.49 11.85
CA PRO A 238 18.98 0.41 12.97
C PRO A 238 17.66 1.19 12.79
N VAL A 239 16.87 1.29 13.86
CA VAL A 239 15.56 1.97 13.82
C VAL A 239 15.70 3.42 13.33
N SER A 240 16.75 4.13 13.73
CA SER A 240 17.01 5.51 13.27
C SER A 240 17.25 5.62 11.75
N GLU A 241 17.76 4.58 11.10
CA GLU A 241 17.88 4.51 9.63
C GLU A 241 16.52 4.22 8.98
N ILE A 242 15.72 3.33 9.58
CA ILE A 242 14.33 3.10 9.14
C ILE A 242 13.49 4.38 9.27
N LEU A 243 13.68 5.17 10.32
CA LEU A 243 13.00 6.47 10.46
C LEU A 243 13.46 7.48 9.38
N GLN A 244 14.73 7.46 8.97
CA GLN A 244 15.18 8.25 7.83
C GLN A 244 14.48 7.83 6.54
N LEU A 245 14.38 6.52 6.29
CA LEU A 245 13.64 5.98 5.15
C LEU A 245 12.17 6.42 5.18
N LYS A 246 11.51 6.35 6.35
CA LYS A 246 10.10 6.70 6.50
C LYS A 246 9.80 8.19 6.31
N THR A 247 10.77 9.05 6.63
CA THR A 247 10.64 10.52 6.49
C THR A 247 11.15 11.07 5.16
N TYR A 248 11.76 10.22 4.33
CA TYR A 248 12.19 10.60 2.99
C TYR A 248 10.99 10.96 2.09
N LEU A 249 11.10 12.10 1.40
CA LEU A 249 10.16 12.52 0.37
C LEU A 249 10.86 12.45 -0.99
N PRO A 250 10.43 11.57 -1.91
CA PRO A 250 10.96 11.53 -3.26
C PRO A 250 10.69 12.85 -3.98
N THR A 251 11.72 13.41 -4.62
CA THR A 251 11.61 14.62 -5.44
C THR A 251 12.05 14.33 -6.86
N PHE A 252 11.27 14.76 -7.84
CA PHE A 252 11.70 14.73 -9.24
C PHE A 252 12.29 16.08 -9.62
N GLU A 253 13.45 16.06 -10.26
CA GLU A 253 13.98 17.26 -10.90
C GLU A 253 13.07 17.59 -12.10
N THR A 254 12.35 18.71 -12.00
CA THR A 254 11.81 19.36 -13.20
C THR A 254 13.00 19.92 -13.95
N VAL A 255 13.35 19.31 -15.09
CA VAL A 255 14.26 19.94 -16.04
C VAL A 255 13.57 21.21 -16.54
N ILE A 256 13.99 22.36 -16.03
CA ILE A 256 13.56 23.70 -16.48
C ILE A 256 14.32 24.08 -17.74
#